data_AF-A0A564RVI9-F1
#
_entry.id   AF-A0A564RVI9-F1
#
_cell.length_a   1.000
_cell.length_b   1.000
_cell.length_c   1.000
_cell.angle_alpha   90.00
_cell.angle_beta   90.00
_cell.angle_gamma   90.00
#
_symmetry.space_group_name_H-M   'P 1'
#
loop_
_entity.id
_entity.type
_entity.pdbx_description
1 polymer ?
#
loop_
_entity_poly.entity_id
_entity_poly.type
_entity_poly.pdbx_seq_one_letter_code
_entity_poly.pdbx_strand_id
1 'polypeptide(L)' 'MTSRRWLIKLMKQAAKRKNITFESIRQRGSHEIFQLDGLMIPIPRHNEIDNDLANIICKEAEAKLGKGWYQQ' A
#
# COMPACT_ATOMS: atom_id res chain seq x y z
N MET A 1 -14.24 4.89 -5.00
CA MET A 1 -13.27 5.51 -4.10
C MET A 1 -12.90 4.55 -2.99
N THR A 2 -11.61 4.41 -2.73
CA THR A 2 -11.04 3.56 -1.69
C THR A 2 -10.50 4.44 -0.57
N SER A 3 -10.87 4.15 0.67
CA SER A 3 -10.32 4.91 1.80
C SER A 3 -8.81 4.67 1.93
N ARG A 4 -8.02 5.75 1.97
CA ARG A 4 -6.57 5.70 2.23
C ARG A 4 -6.25 4.93 3.50
N ARG A 5 -6.99 5.20 4.58
CA ARG A 5 -6.82 4.53 5.88
C ARG A 5 -7.06 3.03 5.76
N TRP A 6 -8.09 2.64 5.00
CA TRP A 6 -8.38 1.24 4.74
C TRP A 6 -7.26 0.57 3.94
N LEU A 7 -6.77 1.20 2.87
CA LEU A 7 -5.67 0.68 2.06
C LEU A 7 -4.40 0.45 2.91
N ILE A 8 -4.01 1.43 3.73
CA ILE A 8 -2.84 1.30 4.62
C ILE A 8 -3.04 0.16 5.63
N LYS A 9 -4.23 0.02 6.19
CA LYS A 9 -4.56 -1.08 7.11
C LYS A 9 -4.46 -2.44 6.41
N LEU A 10 -4.98 -2.55 5.19
CA LEU A 10 -4.93 -3.76 4.38
C LEU A 10 -3.47 -4.17 4.09
N MET A 11 -2.66 -3.21 3.63
CA MET A 11 -1.22 -3.41 3.37
C MET A 11 -0.48 -3.89 4.63
N LYS A 12 -0.73 -3.26 5.78
CA LYS A 12 -0.13 -3.64 7.06
C LYS A 12 -0.51 -5.06 7.48
N GLN A 13 -1.77 -5.45 7.28
CA GLN A 13 -2.23 -6.81 7.58
C GLN A 13 -1.59 -7.85 6.67
N ALA A 14 -1.45 -7.56 5.38
CA ALA A 14 -0.79 -8.45 4.43
C ALA A 14 0.70 -8.60 4.71
N ALA A 15 1.40 -7.50 5.00
CA ALA A 15 2.80 -7.51 5.40
C ALA A 15 3.01 -8.36 6.67
N LYS A 16 2.14 -8.20 7.68
CA LYS A 16 2.16 -9.03 8.90
C LYS A 16 1.98 -10.52 8.60
N ARG A 17 1.02 -10.89 7.72
CA ARG A 17 0.78 -12.29 7.32
C ARG A 17 2.01 -12.93 6.66
N LYS A 18 2.86 -12.13 6.01
CA LYS A 18 4.11 -12.57 5.38
C LYS A 18 5.36 -12.35 6.23
N ASN A 19 5.22 -11.83 7.44
CA ASN A 19 6.34 -11.47 8.31
C ASN A 19 7.36 -10.51 7.64
N ILE A 20 6.86 -9.53 6.89
CA ILE A 20 7.68 -8.48 6.26
C ILE A 20 7.30 -7.09 6.77
N THR A 21 8.19 -6.11 6.58
CA THR A 21 8.00 -4.73 7.06
C THR A 21 7.12 -3.91 6.13
N PHE A 22 6.29 -3.03 6.70
CA PHE A 22 5.53 -2.01 5.99
C PHE A 22 5.49 -0.72 6.82
N GLU A 23 6.28 0.27 6.43
CA GLU A 23 6.56 1.46 7.23
C GLU A 23 6.51 2.73 6.39
N SER A 24 6.07 3.85 6.97
CA SER A 24 6.18 5.16 6.33
C SER A 24 7.61 5.67 6.49
N ILE A 25 8.24 6.08 5.39
CA ILE A 25 9.64 6.53 5.40
C ILE A 25 9.79 8.03 5.18
N ARG A 26 8.88 8.68 4.45
CA ARG A 26 8.88 10.14 4.25
C ARG A 26 7.60 10.64 3.60
N GLN A 27 7.30 11.92 3.83
CA GLN A 27 6.30 12.64 3.06
C GLN A 27 6.96 13.42 1.92
N ARG A 28 6.33 13.43 0.74
CA ARG A 28 6.78 14.18 -0.44
C ARG A 28 5.57 14.77 -1.16
N GLY A 29 5.35 16.07 -1.00
CA GLY A 29 4.26 16.79 -1.68
C GLY A 29 2.88 16.21 -1.36
N SER A 30 2.16 15.78 -2.40
CA SER A 30 0.83 15.16 -2.27
C SER A 30 0.86 13.69 -1.84
N HIS A 31 2.04 13.08 -1.64
CA HIS A 31 2.20 11.66 -1.35
C HIS A 31 2.97 11.39 -0.05
N GLU A 32 2.71 10.24 0.56
CA GLU A 32 3.51 9.63 1.61
C GLU A 32 4.12 8.35 1.04
N ILE A 33 5.44 8.19 1.20
CA ILE A 33 6.17 7.03 0.69
C ILE A 33 6.22 5.98 1.79
N PHE A 34 5.69 4.80 1.49
CA PHE A 34 5.80 3.62 2.34
C PHE A 34 6.88 2.68 1.80
N GLN A 35 7.62 2.03 2.67
CA GLN A 35 8.54 0.95 2.35
C GLN A 35 7.92 -0.39 2.74
N LEU A 36 7.75 -1.27 1.77
CA LEU A 36 7.29 -2.65 1.91
C LEU A 36 8.47 -3.58 1.63
N ASP A 37 9.20 -4.02 2.65
CA ASP A 37 10.36 -4.91 2.48
C ASP A 37 11.37 -4.41 1.41
N GLY A 38 11.70 -3.12 1.48
CA GLY A 38 12.57 -2.44 0.52
C GLY A 38 11.89 -1.96 -0.78
N LEU A 39 10.63 -2.33 -1.04
CA LEU A 39 9.84 -1.77 -2.15
C LEU A 39 9.22 -0.43 -1.75
N MET A 40 9.47 0.64 -2.51
CA MET A 40 8.87 1.95 -2.27
C MET A 40 7.50 2.06 -2.92
N ILE A 41 6.49 2.42 -2.14
CA ILE A 41 5.09 2.53 -2.56
C ILE A 41 4.58 3.93 -2.23
N PRO A 42 4.41 4.81 -3.23
CA PRO A 42 3.82 6.13 -3.02
C PRO A 42 2.31 6.01 -2.83
N ILE A 43 1.80 6.50 -1.69
CA ILE A 43 0.37 6.57 -1.41
C ILE A 43 -0.05 8.04 -1.29
N PRO A 44 -1.04 8.52 -2.06
CA PRO A 44 -1.55 9.88 -1.93
C PRO A 44 -1.99 10.19 -0.49
N ARG A 45 -1.89 11.47 -0.07
CA ARG A 45 -2.23 11.90 1.30
C ARG A 45 -3.71 12.25 1.50
N HIS A 46 -4.51 12.33 0.43
CA HIS A 46 -5.94 12.59 0.55
C HIS A 46 -6.69 11.37 1.09
N ASN A 47 -7.86 11.60 1.69
CA ASN A 47 -8.60 10.56 2.42
C ASN A 47 -9.15 9.45 1.53
N GLU A 48 -9.47 9.78 0.28
CA GLU A 48 -10.06 8.86 -0.69
C GLU A 48 -9.18 8.74 -1.91
N ILE A 49 -8.79 7.52 -2.26
CA ILE A 49 -7.97 7.20 -3.41
C ILE A 49 -8.90 6.66 -4.50
N ASP A 50 -8.68 7.06 -5.74
CA ASP A 50 -9.39 6.46 -6.85
C ASP A 50 -9.22 4.93 -6.86
N ASN A 51 -10.27 4.20 -7.24
CA ASN A 51 -10.25 2.75 -7.15
C ASN A 51 -9.19 2.13 -8.08
N ASP A 52 -8.96 2.72 -9.26
CA ASP A 52 -7.95 2.22 -10.19
C ASP A 52 -6.55 2.46 -9.65
N LEU A 53 -6.30 3.64 -9.06
CA LEU A 53 -5.03 3.91 -8.40
C LEU A 53 -4.79 2.98 -7.20
N ALA A 54 -5.80 2.71 -6.39
CA ALA A 54 -5.70 1.75 -5.29
C ALA A 54 -5.38 0.33 -5.80
N ASN A 55 -6.00 -0.09 -6.92
CA ASN A 55 -5.71 -1.36 -7.57
C ASN A 55 -4.27 -1.43 -8.11
N ILE A 56 -3.76 -0.36 -8.71
CA ILE A 56 -2.37 -0.26 -9.18
C ILE A 56 -1.40 -0.42 -8.01
N ILE A 57 -1.62 0.31 -6.91
CA ILE A 57 -0.81 0.20 -5.69
C ILE A 57 -0.80 -1.24 -5.15
N CYS A 58 -1.97 -1.87 -5.08
CA CYS A 58 -2.08 -3.27 -4.64
C CYS A 58 -1.33 -4.23 -5.57
N LYS A 59 -1.39 -3.99 -6.89
CA LYS A 59 -0.70 -4.80 -7.90
C LYS A 59 0.82 -4.64 -7.82
N GLU A 60 1.34 -3.43 -7.61
CA GLU A 60 2.78 -3.21 -7.37
C GLU A 60 3.27 -3.99 -6.14
N ALA A 61 2.44 -4.04 -5.09
CA ALA A 61 2.77 -4.77 -3.87
C ALA A 61 2.80 -6.31 -4.05
N GLU A 62 2.29 -6.86 -5.17
CA GLU A 62 2.37 -8.31 -5.47
C GLU A 62 3.81 -8.82 -5.52
N ALA A 63 4.78 -7.96 -5.87
CA ALA A 63 6.21 -8.29 -5.88
C ALA A 63 6.70 -8.79 -4.51
N LYS A 64 6.06 -8.38 -3.41
CA LYS A 64 6.39 -8.79 -2.05
C LYS A 64 5.28 -9.63 -1.41
N LEU A 65 4.02 -9.24 -1.63
CA LEU A 65 2.85 -9.85 -1.01
C LEU A 65 2.28 -11.04 -1.79
N GLY A 66 2.80 -11.33 -2.98
CA GLY A 66 2.35 -12.42 -3.84
C GLY A 66 1.12 -12.02 -4.66
N LYS A 67 0.90 -12.72 -5.77
CA LYS A 67 -0.17 -12.42 -6.72
C LYS A 67 -1.56 -12.52 -6.07
N GLY A 68 -2.43 -11.53 -6.30
CA GLY A 68 -3.82 -11.55 -5.83
C GLY A 68 -4.01 -11.42 -4.31
N TRP A 69 -2.99 -10.98 -3.55
CA TRP A 69 -3.04 -10.91 -2.07
C TRP A 69 -4.18 -10.05 -1.47
N TYR A 70 -4.76 -9.18 -2.31
CA TYR A 70 -5.82 -8.23 -1.99
C TYR A 70 -7.21 -8.68 -2.48
N GLN A 71 -7.28 -9.79 -3.21
CA GLN A 71 -8.54 -10.40 -3.66
C GLN A 71 -8.94 -11.46 -2.61
N GLN A 72 -9.85 -11.09 -1.71
CA GLN A 72 -10.48 -11.98 -0.72
C GLN A 72 -11.98 -11.80 -0.75
#